data_AF-A0A0F9T5W4-F1
#
_entry.id   AF-A0A0F9T5W4-F1
#
_cell.length_a   1.000
_cell.length_b   1.000
_cell.length_c   1.000
_cell.angle_alpha   90.00
_cell.angle_beta   90.00
_cell.angle_gamma   90.00
#
_symmetry.space_group_name_H-M   'P 1'
#
loop_
_entity.id
_entity.type
_entity.pdbx_description
1 polymer ?
#
loop_
_entity_poly.entity_id
_entity_poly.type
_entity_poly.pdbx_seq_one_letter_code
_entity_poly.pdbx_strand_id
1 'polypeptide(L)' 'MEIEQIVNEDFYVWVAPDGNMQLTLLAPDETTCEAVAKLFHKSGIGQSPHQMRLKGYDIKKVKVTIV' A
#
# COMPACT_ATOMS: atom_id res chain seq x y z
N MET A 1 -0.65 11.40 -31.14
CA MET A 1 -0.88 10.74 -29.84
C MET A 1 0.24 9.74 -29.66
N GLU A 2 1.17 10.03 -28.76
CA GLU A 2 2.11 9.01 -28.30
C GLU A 2 1.31 7.96 -27.52
N ILE A 3 1.61 6.68 -27.76
CA ILE A 3 1.00 5.58 -27.02
C ILE A 3 1.66 5.59 -25.64
N GLU A 4 0.90 5.97 -24.60
CA GLU A 4 1.35 5.84 -23.22
C GLU A 4 1.78 4.37 -22.98
N GLN A 5 3.05 4.18 -22.62
CA GLN A 5 3.58 2.85 -22.36
C GLN A 5 2.93 2.34 -21.07
N ILE A 6 2.11 1.29 -21.21
CA ILE A 6 1.60 0.56 -20.07
C ILE A 6 2.76 -0.15 -19.38
N VAL A 7 3.20 0.38 -18.25
CA VAL A 7 4.21 -0.26 -17.39
C VAL A 7 3.49 -1.02 -16.29
N ASN A 8 3.76 -2.33 -16.21
CA ASN A 8 3.27 -3.18 -15.13
C ASN A 8 4.39 -3.40 -14.13
N GLU A 9 4.24 -2.86 -12.94
CA GLU A 9 5.22 -2.98 -11.86
C GLU A 9 4.62 -3.69 -10.66
N ASP A 10 5.47 -4.46 -9.99
CA ASP A 10 5.14 -5.16 -8.76
C ASP A 10 5.33 -4.21 -7.57
N PHE A 11 4.25 -3.99 -6.81
CA PHE A 11 4.25 -3.16 -5.61
C PHE A 11 3.63 -3.92 -4.43
N TYR A 12 3.72 -3.34 -3.24
CA TYR A 12 3.11 -3.82 -2.01
C TYR A 12 2.14 -2.78 -1.46
N VAL A 13 1.02 -3.23 -0.93
CA VAL A 13 -0.02 -2.35 -0.37
C VAL A 13 -0.67 -3.01 0.84
N TRP A 14 -1.14 -2.19 1.77
CA TRP A 14 -2.04 -2.65 2.83
C TRP A 14 -3.42 -2.98 2.26
N VAL A 15 -3.92 -4.17 2.58
CA VAL A 15 -5.25 -4.65 2.18
C VAL A 15 -6.06 -4.87 3.45
N ALA A 16 -7.25 -4.26 3.49
CA ALA A 16 -8.21 -4.44 4.57
C ALA A 16 -8.80 -5.88 4.55
N PRO A 17 -9.38 -6.36 5.67
CA PRO A 17 -9.99 -7.69 5.75
C PRO A 17 -11.12 -7.92 4.73
N ASP A 18 -11.78 -6.84 4.31
CA ASP A 18 -12.84 -6.84 3.30
C ASP A 18 -12.30 -6.89 1.86
N GLY A 19 -10.97 -6.90 1.69
CA GLY A 19 -10.28 -6.93 0.40
C GLY A 19 -9.95 -5.55 -0.17
N ASN A 20 -10.35 -4.45 0.49
CA ASN A 20 -10.09 -3.11 -0.03
C ASN A 20 -8.62 -2.71 0.13
N MET A 21 -7.99 -2.31 -0.97
CA MET A 21 -6.60 -1.87 -1.00
C MET A 21 -6.47 -0.40 -0.55
N GLN A 22 -5.45 -0.13 0.27
CA GLN A 22 -5.10 1.22 0.71
C GLN A 22 -3.98 1.78 -0.17
N LEU A 23 -4.32 2.24 -1.38
CA LEU A 23 -3.36 2.68 -2.40
C LEU A 23 -2.42 3.81 -1.94
N THR A 24 -2.84 4.62 -0.96
CA THR A 24 -1.99 5.65 -0.33
C THR A 24 -0.75 5.07 0.35
N LEU A 25 -0.75 3.76 0.64
CA LEU A 25 0.35 3.03 1.26
C LEU A 25 1.03 2.08 0.26
N LEU A 26 0.94 2.36 -1.04
CA LEU A 26 1.65 1.60 -2.07
C LEU A 26 3.16 1.85 -1.97
N ALA A 27 3.97 0.78 -2.00
CA ALA A 27 5.42 0.87 -1.86
C ALA A 27 6.14 -0.25 -2.65
N PRO A 28 7.42 -0.06 -3.03
CA PRO A 28 8.17 -1.04 -3.82
C PRO A 28 8.47 -2.35 -3.06
N ASP A 29 8.41 -2.32 -1.72
CA ASP A 29 8.63 -3.48 -0.86
C ASP A 29 7.79 -3.38 0.44
N GLU A 30 7.68 -4.50 1.16
CA GLU A 30 6.89 -4.59 2.39
C GLU A 30 7.42 -3.69 3.51
N THR A 31 8.74 -3.54 3.62
CA THR A 31 9.37 -2.74 4.68
C THR A 31 9.03 -1.27 4.48
N THR A 32 9.12 -0.79 3.24
CA THR A 32 8.72 0.56 2.86
C THR A 32 7.22 0.77 3.06
N CYS A 33 6.38 -0.21 2.73
CA CYS A 33 4.93 -0.17 2.96
C CYS A 33 4.58 0.01 4.45
N GLU A 34 5.25 -0.73 5.33
CA GLU A 34 5.09 -0.61 6.78
C GLU A 34 5.66 0.71 7.33
N ALA A 35 6.79 1.18 6.80
CA ALA A 35 7.41 2.44 7.18
C ALA A 35 6.52 3.65 6.83
N VAL A 36 5.88 3.65 5.66
CA VAL A 36 4.94 4.70 5.24
C VAL A 36 3.72 4.73 6.18
N ALA A 37 3.12 3.57 6.48
CA ALA A 37 2.02 3.51 7.44
C ALA A 37 2.41 4.06 8.82
N LYS A 38 3.63 3.75 9.28
CA LYS A 38 4.18 4.31 10.54
C LYS A 38 4.41 5.81 10.45
N LEU A 39 4.87 6.33 9.33
CA LEU A 39 5.07 7.76 9.09
C LEU A 39 3.73 8.50 9.14
N PHE A 40 2.72 8.02 8.41
CA PHE A 40 1.38 8.60 8.39
C PHE A 40 0.77 8.66 9.79
N HIS A 41 0.86 7.55 10.54
CA HIS A 41 0.38 7.50 11.91
C HIS A 41 1.07 8.55 12.81
N LYS A 42 2.40 8.71 12.69
CA LYS A 42 3.14 9.74 13.43
C LYS A 42 2.72 11.16 13.07
N SER A 43 2.27 11.38 11.84
CA SER A 43 1.70 12.65 11.38
C SER A 43 0.23 12.84 11.80
N GLY A 44 -0.34 11.94 12.61
CA GLY A 44 -1.73 11.99 13.05
C GLY A 44 -2.74 11.50 12.01
N ILE A 45 -2.26 10.87 10.94
CA ILE A 45 -3.09 10.38 9.83
C ILE A 45 -3.14 8.85 9.88
N GLY A 46 -4.35 8.29 9.95
CA GLY A 46 -4.53 6.84 9.93
C GLY A 46 -4.02 6.13 11.19
N GLN A 47 -3.74 4.83 11.05
CA GLN A 47 -3.44 3.93 12.16
C GLN A 47 -2.02 3.39 12.03
N SER A 48 -1.41 3.03 13.17
CA SER A 48 -0.10 2.37 13.16
C SER A 48 -0.20 0.98 12.50
N PRO A 49 0.91 0.46 11.94
CA PRO A 49 0.94 -0.90 11.41
C PRO A 49 0.43 -1.96 12.40
N HIS A 50 0.78 -1.82 13.69
CA HIS A 50 0.31 -2.73 14.74
C HIS A 50 -1.22 -2.71 14.88
N GLN A 51 -1.83 -1.52 14.92
CA GLN A 51 -3.29 -1.38 14.98
C GLN A 51 -3.97 -1.92 13.73
N MET A 52 -3.39 -1.72 12.55
CA MET A 52 -3.90 -2.25 11.30
C MET A 52 -3.89 -3.79 11.31
N ARG A 53 -2.78 -4.41 11.73
CA ARG A 53 -2.69 -5.88 11.85
C ARG A 53 -3.72 -6.44 12.84
N LEU A 54 -3.95 -5.77 13.98
CA LEU A 54 -5.00 -6.16 14.94
C LEU A 54 -6.42 -6.12 14.35
N LYS A 55 -6.64 -5.26 13.36
CA LYS A 55 -7.90 -5.19 12.60
C LYS A 55 -7.95 -6.17 11.42
N GLY A 56 -6.94 -7.01 11.23
CA GLY A 56 -6.86 -8.00 10.17
C GLY A 56 -6.37 -7.46 8.82
N TYR A 57 -5.75 -6.27 8.79
CA TYR A 57 -5.07 -5.81 7.59
C TYR A 57 -3.81 -6.63 7.36
N ASP A 58 -3.48 -6.83 6.09
CA ASP A 58 -2.27 -7.52 5.67
C ASP A 58 -1.59 -6.77 4.52
N ILE A 59 -0.28 -6.96 4.37
CA ILE A 59 0.46 -6.41 3.24
C ILE A 59 0.44 -7.44 2.12
N LYS A 60 0.00 -7.04 0.93
CA LYS A 60 -0.02 -7.93 -0.24
C LYS A 60 0.72 -7.32 -1.41
N LYS A 61 1.39 -8.19 -2.15
CA LYS A 61 1.97 -7.86 -3.44
C LYS A 61 0.85 -7.68 -4.47
N VAL A 62 0.88 -6.57 -5.18
CA VAL A 62 -0.10 -6.20 -6.21
C VAL A 62 0.63 -5.78 -7.48
N LYS A 63 -0.02 -5.96 -8.62
CA LYS A 63 0.44 -5.42 -9.89
C LYS A 63 -0.25 -4.10 -10.13
N VAL A 64 0.52 -3.04 -10.30
CA VAL A 64 0.00 -1.73 -10.67
C VAL A 64 0.31 -1.49 -12.13
N THR A 65 -0.74 -1.18 -12.87
CA THR A 65 -0.68 -0.78 -14.27
C THR A 65 -0.71 0.74 -14.29
N ILE A 66 0.40 1.36 -14.70
CA ILE A 66 0.46 2.80 -14.95
C ILE A 66 0.05 2.98 -16.40
N VAL A 67 -1.04 3.73 -16.61
CA VAL A 67 -1.53 4.16 -17.93
C VAL A 67 -1.14 5.61 -18.07
#